data_AF-A0A6J2QMB4-F1
#
_entry.id   AF-A0A6J2QMB4-F1
#
_cell.length_a   1.000
_cell.length_b   1.000
_cell.length_c   1.000
_cell.angle_alpha   90.00
_cell.angle_beta   90.00
_cell.angle_gamma   90.00
#
_symmetry.space_group_name_H-M   'P 1'
#
loop_
_entity.id
_entity.type
_entity.pdbx_description
1 polymer ?
#
loop_
_entity_poly.entity_id
_entity_poly.type
_entity_poly.pdbx_seq_one_letter_code
_entity_poly.pdbx_strand_id
1 'polypeptide(L)'
;MREWFNETVLMERPWPEAERWLLVAVLGLEMVMGVMGNCLVLLVKVMCRNQFCCRYWLPFLSLTVSDLGCSLLIISGSLFAMLTGGQRSPWCEVVSLLKFAFITSSIGSIAILCVQRLIGLASTGSALFVVMATACLASWVIGVVFGSVPVVYAWIRYDPAEMLCAVFWENSYSDMLVYILCAFSVCIFLPVLLIFFCSLLSATSCHSSCNSDDEADLSAVSPLLVSSYMLCYTPFVVSELILLGRMDLSPAPDWLRTLSSVMSYLDCSLNPLIYYSHQDFREAGLALLWTNRKPSSEPVLTSITKHDM
;
A
#
# COMPACT_ATOMS: atom_id res chain seq x y z
N MET A 1 23.63 43.03 -37.02
CA MET A 1 23.46 41.57 -37.21
C MET A 1 23.98 40.87 -35.96
N ARG A 2 23.20 40.90 -34.88
CA ARG A 2 23.51 40.26 -33.59
C ARG A 2 22.20 40.16 -32.78
N GLU A 3 21.46 39.09 -33.03
CA GLU A 3 20.34 38.62 -32.21
C GLU A 3 20.45 37.09 -32.20
N TRP A 4 21.08 36.52 -31.18
CA TRP A 4 21.19 35.06 -31.01
C TRP A 4 21.47 34.64 -29.56
N PHE A 5 20.84 35.30 -28.58
CA PHE A 5 20.94 34.90 -27.17
C PHE A 5 19.68 35.31 -26.39
N ASN A 6 18.54 34.71 -26.71
CA ASN A 6 17.35 34.81 -25.83
C ASN A 6 16.50 33.52 -25.81
N GLU A 7 17.03 32.37 -26.23
CA GLU A 7 16.25 31.15 -26.42
C GLU A 7 16.75 29.91 -25.67
N THR A 8 17.64 30.04 -24.68
CA THR A 8 18.26 28.86 -24.03
C THR A 8 18.27 28.85 -22.51
N VAL A 9 17.30 29.50 -21.85
CA VAL A 9 17.03 29.28 -20.42
C VAL A 9 15.52 29.30 -20.17
N LEU A 10 14.77 28.43 -20.87
CA LEU A 10 13.49 27.96 -20.35
C LEU A 10 13.83 26.98 -19.21
N MET A 11 14.19 27.55 -18.07
CA MET A 11 14.44 26.82 -16.83
C MET A 11 13.20 25.98 -16.54
N GLU A 12 13.32 24.66 -16.68
CA GLU A 12 12.34 23.66 -16.24
C GLU A 12 12.04 23.90 -14.75
N ARG A 13 11.03 24.72 -14.46
CA ARG A 13 10.35 24.74 -13.15
C ARG A 13 9.29 23.64 -13.24
N PRO A 14 9.45 22.48 -12.58
CA PRO A 14 8.53 21.36 -12.82
C PRO A 14 7.14 21.61 -12.23
N TRP A 15 7.01 22.57 -11.32
CA TRP A 15 5.76 22.91 -10.65
C TRP A 15 5.67 24.42 -10.39
N PRO A 16 4.53 25.07 -10.64
CA PRO A 16 4.18 26.33 -9.98
C PRO A 16 4.35 26.17 -8.47
N GLU A 17 4.87 27.20 -7.80
CA GLU A 17 5.21 27.12 -6.35
C GLU A 17 4.01 26.65 -5.50
N ALA A 18 2.79 27.07 -5.88
CA ALA A 18 1.56 26.65 -5.22
C ALA A 18 1.30 25.13 -5.33
N GLU A 19 1.51 24.53 -6.51
CA GLU A 19 1.28 23.10 -6.74
C GLU A 19 2.30 22.25 -5.96
N ARG A 20 3.55 22.71 -5.88
CA ARG A 20 4.58 22.05 -5.06
C ARG A 20 4.18 22.01 -3.58
N TRP A 21 3.74 23.13 -3.02
CA TRP A 21 3.33 23.18 -1.61
C TRP A 21 2.04 22.40 -1.34
N LEU A 22 1.12 22.36 -2.31
CA LEU A 22 -0.06 21.50 -2.25
C LEU A 22 0.35 20.02 -2.17
N LEU A 23 1.23 19.56 -3.05
CA LEU A 23 1.75 18.19 -3.04
C LEU A 23 2.47 17.86 -1.73
N VAL A 24 3.30 18.78 -1.22
CA VAL A 24 3.97 18.62 0.10
C VAL A 24 2.94 18.42 1.22
N ALA A 25 1.85 19.19 1.22
CA ALA A 25 0.79 19.06 2.23
C ALA A 25 0.05 17.72 2.11
N VAL A 26 -0.30 17.31 0.89
CA VAL A 26 -0.99 16.04 0.61
C VAL A 26 -0.11 14.85 1.03
N LEU A 27 1.14 14.80 0.55
CA LEU A 27 2.10 13.74 0.89
C LEU A 27 2.39 13.69 2.40
N GLY A 28 2.47 14.85 3.05
CA GLY A 28 2.65 14.94 4.50
C GLY A 28 1.46 14.36 5.26
N LEU A 29 0.23 14.63 4.82
CA LEU A 29 -0.97 14.08 5.41
C LEU A 29 -1.05 12.55 5.19
N GLU A 30 -0.81 12.08 3.97
CA GLU A 30 -0.75 10.65 3.64
C GLU A 30 0.30 9.91 4.47
N MET A 31 1.51 10.47 4.60
CA MET A 31 2.56 9.89 5.43
C MET A 31 2.12 9.75 6.89
N VAL A 32 1.55 10.80 7.49
CA VAL A 32 1.11 10.78 8.89
C VAL A 32 -0.03 9.78 9.09
N MET A 33 -1.05 9.81 8.23
CA MET A 33 -2.18 8.89 8.30
C MET A 33 -1.75 7.44 8.09
N GLY A 34 -0.93 7.17 7.06
CA GLY A 34 -0.41 5.85 6.75
C GLY A 34 0.46 5.28 7.86
N VAL A 35 1.41 6.06 8.39
CA VAL A 35 2.29 5.60 9.48
C VAL A 35 1.50 5.36 10.76
N MET A 36 0.73 6.36 11.22
CA MET A 36 -0.01 6.23 12.48
C MET A 36 -1.09 5.14 12.39
N GLY A 37 -1.84 5.11 11.29
CA GLY A 37 -2.91 4.16 11.06
C GLY A 37 -2.40 2.73 10.99
N ASN A 38 -1.43 2.43 10.12
CA ASN A 38 -0.93 1.06 9.98
C ASN A 38 -0.16 0.60 11.24
N CYS A 39 0.54 1.49 11.95
CA CYS A 39 1.12 1.16 13.25
C CYS A 39 0.03 0.77 14.26
N LEU A 40 -1.05 1.54 14.35
CA LEU A 40 -2.17 1.24 15.23
C LEU A 40 -2.80 -0.12 14.90
N VAL A 41 -2.95 -0.45 13.62
CA VAL A 41 -3.50 -1.74 13.17
C VAL A 41 -2.63 -2.90 13.64
N LEU A 42 -1.31 -2.79 13.45
CA LEU A 42 -0.37 -3.80 13.94
C LEU A 42 -0.40 -3.92 15.47
N LEU A 43 -0.45 -2.79 16.19
CA LEU A 43 -0.52 -2.76 17.65
C LEU A 43 -1.81 -3.43 18.16
N VAL A 44 -2.96 -3.08 17.59
CA VAL A 44 -4.25 -3.70 17.93
C VAL A 44 -4.21 -5.20 17.65
N LYS A 45 -3.62 -5.63 16.53
CA LYS A 45 -3.49 -7.06 16.21
C LYS A 45 -2.61 -7.80 17.24
N VAL A 46 -1.50 -7.21 17.66
CA VAL A 46 -0.56 -7.82 18.61
C VAL A 46 -1.14 -7.83 20.04
N MET A 47 -1.71 -6.72 20.49
CA MET A 47 -2.14 -6.51 21.87
C MET A 47 -3.56 -7.01 22.14
N CYS A 48 -4.45 -6.94 21.14
CA CYS A 48 -5.86 -7.33 21.25
C CYS A 48 -6.18 -8.63 20.51
N ARG A 49 -5.19 -9.53 20.37
CA ARG A 49 -5.29 -10.78 19.58
C ARG A 49 -6.52 -11.64 19.88
N ASN A 50 -7.05 -11.59 21.11
CA ASN A 50 -8.17 -12.41 21.57
C ASN A 50 -9.52 -11.65 21.59
N GLN A 51 -9.55 -10.37 21.21
CA GLN A 51 -10.76 -9.54 21.33
C GLN A 51 -11.68 -9.60 20.10
N PHE A 52 -11.15 -9.95 18.93
CA PHE A 52 -11.93 -10.05 17.69
C PHE A 52 -11.43 -11.21 16.83
N CYS A 53 -12.35 -11.86 16.13
CA CYS A 53 -11.99 -12.90 15.17
C CYS A 53 -11.47 -12.24 13.88
N CYS A 54 -10.43 -12.84 13.30
CA CYS A 54 -9.94 -12.46 11.97
C CYS A 54 -9.54 -13.73 11.23
N ARG A 55 -10.47 -14.27 10.44
CA ARG A 55 -10.33 -15.60 9.81
C ARG A 55 -9.19 -15.65 8.78
N TYR A 56 -8.94 -14.54 8.10
CA TYR A 56 -7.95 -14.42 7.02
C TYR A 56 -6.79 -13.47 7.40
N TRP A 57 -6.31 -13.55 8.65
CA TRP A 57 -5.41 -12.53 9.19
C TRP A 57 -4.05 -12.39 8.50
N LEU A 58 -3.53 -13.45 7.85
CA LEU A 58 -2.20 -13.44 7.24
C LEU A 58 -2.08 -12.44 6.07
N PRO A 59 -2.98 -12.46 5.06
CA PRO A 59 -3.00 -11.41 4.04
C PRO A 59 -3.22 -10.00 4.60
N PHE A 60 -4.07 -9.82 5.61
CA PHE A 60 -4.22 -8.52 6.27
C PHE A 60 -2.90 -8.04 6.88
N LEU A 61 -2.17 -8.92 7.59
CA LEU A 61 -0.86 -8.57 8.14
C LEU A 61 0.10 -8.18 7.01
N SER A 62 0.19 -9.01 5.96
CA SER A 62 1.09 -8.75 4.83
C SER A 62 0.79 -7.40 4.17
N LEU A 63 -0.50 -7.11 3.94
CA LEU A 63 -0.98 -5.82 3.42
C LEU A 63 -0.61 -4.65 4.33
N THR A 64 -0.92 -4.73 5.63
CA THR A 64 -0.59 -3.65 6.59
C THR A 64 0.93 -3.42 6.69
N VAL A 65 1.75 -4.48 6.61
CA VAL A 65 3.22 -4.37 6.63
C VAL A 65 3.73 -3.70 5.36
N SER A 66 3.21 -4.05 4.17
CA SER A 66 3.58 -3.36 2.94
C SER A 66 3.16 -1.89 2.94
N ASP A 67 1.97 -1.57 3.45
CA ASP A 67 1.47 -0.19 3.49
C ASP A 67 2.23 0.67 4.49
N LEU A 68 2.60 0.09 5.65
CA LEU A 68 3.48 0.76 6.61
C LEU A 68 4.86 1.02 6.02
N GLY A 69 5.44 0.04 5.31
CA GLY A 69 6.70 0.19 4.60
C GLY A 69 6.64 1.29 3.53
N CYS A 70 5.56 1.30 2.74
CA CYS A 70 5.29 2.34 1.76
C CYS A 70 5.22 3.73 2.42
N SER A 71 4.46 3.86 3.50
CA SER A 71 4.31 5.11 4.25
C SER A 71 5.63 5.61 4.83
N LEU A 72 6.43 4.71 5.42
CA LEU A 72 7.68 5.04 6.10
C LEU A 72 8.83 5.35 5.16
N LEU A 73 8.88 4.73 3.97
CA LEU A 73 10.06 4.80 3.10
C LEU A 73 9.77 5.48 1.75
N ILE A 74 8.62 5.19 1.15
CA ILE A 74 8.27 5.67 -0.19
C ILE A 74 7.60 7.04 -0.11
N ILE A 75 6.54 7.19 0.69
CA ILE A 75 5.84 8.47 0.86
C ILE A 75 6.77 9.49 1.52
N SER A 76 7.47 9.10 2.59
CA SER A 76 8.47 9.96 3.25
C SER A 76 9.62 10.35 2.31
N GLY A 77 10.10 9.41 1.49
CA GLY A 77 11.12 9.65 0.48
C GLY A 77 10.66 10.62 -0.59
N SER A 78 9.39 10.54 -0.99
CA SER A 78 8.77 11.43 -1.98
C SER A 78 8.56 12.84 -1.41
N LEU A 79 8.08 12.94 -0.17
CA LEU A 79 7.97 14.19 0.56
C LEU A 79 9.34 14.88 0.68
N PHE A 80 10.37 14.13 1.07
CA PHE A 80 11.73 14.64 1.17
C PHE A 80 12.26 15.11 -0.19
N ALA A 81 11.99 14.36 -1.26
CA ALA A 81 12.35 14.75 -2.63
C ALA A 81 11.69 16.08 -3.03
N MET A 82 10.40 16.25 -2.73
CA MET A 82 9.66 17.47 -2.99
C MET A 82 10.18 18.67 -2.20
N LEU A 83 10.67 18.46 -0.97
CA LEU A 83 11.28 19.51 -0.15
C LEU A 83 12.69 19.88 -0.61
N THR A 84 13.49 18.91 -1.07
CA THR A 84 14.91 19.11 -1.41
C THR A 84 15.19 19.27 -2.91
N GLY A 85 14.19 19.04 -3.76
CA GLY A 85 14.32 19.16 -5.21
C GLY A 85 14.87 17.91 -5.91
N GLY A 86 14.85 16.74 -5.27
CA GLY A 86 15.24 15.47 -5.89
C GLY A 86 15.69 14.38 -4.92
N GLN A 87 16.05 13.22 -5.46
CA GLN A 87 16.66 12.10 -4.73
C GLN A 87 18.03 11.75 -5.31
N ARG A 88 18.93 11.24 -4.46
CA ARG A 88 20.30 10.87 -4.86
C ARG A 88 20.59 9.40 -4.58
N SER A 89 21.53 8.85 -5.33
CA SER A 89 22.09 7.51 -5.09
C SER A 89 22.81 7.45 -3.74
N PRO A 90 22.74 6.34 -2.99
CA PRO A 90 22.09 5.06 -3.30
C PRO A 90 20.61 4.97 -2.89
N TRP A 91 20.07 6.00 -2.25
CA TRP A 91 18.70 5.99 -1.73
C TRP A 91 17.66 5.89 -2.85
N CYS A 92 17.92 6.54 -3.97
CA CYS A 92 17.11 6.53 -5.19
C CYS A 92 16.82 5.09 -5.69
N GLU A 93 17.85 4.25 -5.73
CA GLU A 93 17.77 2.86 -6.17
C GLU A 93 17.02 2.00 -5.15
N VAL A 94 17.29 2.23 -3.85
CA VAL A 94 16.63 1.52 -2.75
C VAL A 94 15.13 1.80 -2.73
N VAL A 95 14.70 3.06 -2.82
CA VAL A 95 13.26 3.39 -2.81
C VAL A 95 12.54 2.88 -4.05
N SER A 96 13.19 2.90 -5.21
CA SER A 96 12.61 2.36 -6.44
C SER A 96 12.39 0.85 -6.33
N LEU A 97 13.38 0.08 -5.84
CA LEU A 97 13.24 -1.35 -5.57
C LEU A 97 12.14 -1.64 -4.55
N LEU A 98 12.13 -0.91 -3.44
CA LEU A 98 11.14 -1.09 -2.38
C LEU A 98 9.72 -0.75 -2.85
N LYS A 99 9.55 0.25 -3.72
CA LYS A 99 8.27 0.55 -4.38
C LYS A 99 7.73 -0.69 -5.12
N PHE A 100 8.55 -1.38 -5.90
CA PHE A 100 8.14 -2.64 -6.56
C PHE A 100 7.76 -3.72 -5.55
N ALA A 101 8.54 -3.91 -4.49
CA ALA A 101 8.26 -4.90 -3.45
C ALA A 101 6.92 -4.63 -2.74
N PHE A 102 6.67 -3.39 -2.33
CA PHE A 102 5.46 -3.02 -1.60
C PHE A 102 4.21 -3.06 -2.46
N ILE A 103 4.25 -2.55 -3.69
CA ILE A 103 3.10 -2.63 -4.63
C ILE A 103 2.75 -4.09 -4.91
N THR A 104 3.74 -4.91 -5.24
CA THR A 104 3.52 -6.33 -5.55
C THR A 104 3.01 -7.12 -4.34
N SER A 105 3.55 -6.82 -3.15
CA SER A 105 3.05 -7.41 -1.90
C SER A 105 1.60 -7.01 -1.62
N SER A 106 1.26 -5.73 -1.76
CA SER A 106 -0.06 -5.19 -1.45
C SER A 106 -1.12 -5.83 -2.35
N ILE A 107 -0.94 -5.77 -3.67
CA ILE A 107 -1.88 -6.40 -4.61
C ILE A 107 -1.95 -7.92 -4.46
N GLY A 108 -0.81 -8.57 -4.20
CA GLY A 108 -0.76 -10.00 -3.94
C GLY A 108 -1.55 -10.38 -2.69
N SER A 109 -1.43 -9.60 -1.62
CA SER A 109 -2.17 -9.81 -0.37
C SER A 109 -3.67 -9.67 -0.58
N ILE A 110 -4.11 -8.68 -1.37
CA ILE A 110 -5.53 -8.50 -1.72
C ILE A 110 -6.04 -9.65 -2.59
N ALA A 111 -5.28 -10.07 -3.61
CA ALA A 111 -5.66 -11.21 -4.46
C ALA A 111 -5.81 -12.50 -3.65
N ILE A 112 -4.87 -12.76 -2.77
CA ILE A 112 -4.88 -13.90 -1.86
C ILE A 112 -6.09 -13.83 -0.91
N LEU A 113 -6.41 -12.65 -0.37
CA LEU A 113 -7.59 -12.44 0.47
C LEU A 113 -8.89 -12.76 -0.29
N CYS A 114 -9.02 -12.31 -1.54
CA CYS A 114 -10.17 -12.63 -2.38
C CYS A 114 -10.31 -14.15 -2.62
N VAL A 115 -9.21 -14.85 -2.90
CA VAL A 115 -9.20 -16.30 -3.07
C VAL A 115 -9.63 -17.02 -1.79
N GLN A 116 -9.11 -16.62 -0.62
CA GLN A 116 -9.50 -17.23 0.64
C GLN A 116 -10.98 -17.05 0.95
N ARG A 117 -11.52 -15.85 0.69
CA ARG A 117 -12.95 -15.58 0.89
C ARG A 117 -13.83 -16.39 -0.05
N LEU A 118 -13.40 -16.58 -1.30
CA LEU A 118 -14.12 -17.40 -2.26
C LEU A 118 -14.19 -18.88 -1.84
N ILE A 119 -13.10 -19.44 -1.30
CA ILE A 119 -13.03 -20.86 -0.92
C ILE A 119 -13.55 -21.10 0.52
N GLY A 120 -13.61 -20.06 1.36
CA GLY A 120 -14.06 -20.14 2.76
C GLY A 120 -13.03 -20.77 3.73
N LEU A 121 -11.77 -20.91 3.30
CA LEU A 121 -10.72 -21.59 4.07
C LEU A 121 -10.02 -20.63 5.05
N ALA A 122 -10.25 -20.83 6.34
CA ALA A 122 -9.60 -20.06 7.40
C ALA A 122 -8.08 -20.30 7.45
N SER A 123 -7.33 -19.27 7.85
CA SER A 123 -5.86 -19.34 8.00
C SER A 123 -5.40 -20.12 9.24
N THR A 124 -6.30 -20.80 9.94
CA THR A 124 -6.07 -21.38 11.27
C THR A 124 -5.51 -22.80 11.24
N GLY A 125 -5.70 -23.54 10.14
CA GLY A 125 -5.14 -24.89 9.97
C GLY A 125 -3.64 -24.85 9.67
N SER A 126 -2.83 -25.70 10.30
CA SER A 126 -1.36 -25.67 10.18
C SER A 126 -0.86 -25.73 8.72
N ALA A 127 -1.44 -26.58 7.87
CA ALA A 127 -1.05 -26.66 6.46
C ALA A 127 -1.49 -25.43 5.66
N LEU A 128 -2.72 -24.95 5.87
CA LEU A 128 -3.24 -23.75 5.19
C LEU A 128 -2.44 -22.52 5.61
N PHE A 129 -2.12 -22.37 6.89
CA PHE A 129 -1.25 -21.30 7.39
C PHE A 129 0.08 -21.24 6.63
N VAL A 130 0.73 -22.38 6.43
CA VAL A 130 1.99 -22.46 5.67
C VAL A 130 1.79 -22.06 4.21
N VAL A 131 0.74 -22.55 3.55
CA VAL A 131 0.42 -22.18 2.16
C VAL A 131 0.20 -20.68 2.03
N MET A 132 -0.58 -20.10 2.94
CA MET A 132 -0.90 -18.67 2.94
C MET A 132 0.32 -17.80 3.21
N ALA A 133 1.13 -18.17 4.21
CA ALA A 133 2.38 -17.47 4.51
C ALA A 133 3.35 -17.54 3.32
N THR A 134 3.42 -18.69 2.65
CA THR A 134 4.24 -18.88 1.44
C THR A 134 3.73 -18.03 0.28
N ALA A 135 2.42 -17.96 0.07
CA ALA A 135 1.82 -17.15 -0.99
C ALA A 135 2.06 -15.65 -0.76
N CYS A 136 1.90 -15.16 0.48
CA CYS A 136 2.27 -13.79 0.84
C CYS A 136 3.76 -13.57 0.63
N LEU A 137 4.64 -14.44 1.14
CA LEU A 137 6.08 -14.29 0.95
C LEU A 137 6.48 -14.29 -0.54
N ALA A 138 5.82 -15.09 -1.36
CA ALA A 138 6.06 -15.13 -2.80
C ALA A 138 5.76 -13.77 -3.47
N SER A 139 4.69 -13.06 -3.08
CA SER A 139 4.40 -11.74 -3.65
C SER A 139 5.48 -10.71 -3.29
N TRP A 140 6.00 -10.75 -2.06
CA TRP A 140 7.17 -9.94 -1.66
C TRP A 140 8.40 -10.26 -2.52
N VAL A 141 8.73 -11.54 -2.65
CA VAL A 141 9.91 -11.99 -3.39
C VAL A 141 9.81 -11.62 -4.87
N ILE A 142 8.64 -11.80 -5.49
CA ILE A 142 8.40 -11.40 -6.89
C ILE A 142 8.68 -9.90 -7.05
N GLY A 143 8.14 -9.06 -6.17
CA GLY A 143 8.38 -7.61 -6.23
C GLY A 143 9.85 -7.23 -6.06
N VAL A 144 10.58 -7.90 -5.16
CA VAL A 144 12.03 -7.70 -5.00
C VAL A 144 12.81 -8.14 -6.24
N VAL A 145 12.46 -9.28 -6.83
CA VAL A 145 13.11 -9.79 -8.04
C VAL A 145 12.94 -8.80 -9.19
N PHE A 146 11.71 -8.38 -9.49
CA PHE A 146 11.48 -7.40 -10.57
C PHE A 146 12.10 -6.04 -10.24
N GLY A 147 11.97 -5.55 -9.00
CA GLY A 147 12.58 -4.28 -8.57
C GLY A 147 14.11 -4.28 -8.60
N SER A 148 14.76 -5.44 -8.49
CA SER A 148 16.22 -5.55 -8.57
C SER A 148 16.77 -5.38 -9.99
N VAL A 149 15.97 -5.68 -11.03
CA VAL A 149 16.43 -5.61 -12.42
C VAL A 149 16.82 -4.18 -12.81
N PRO A 150 15.98 -3.14 -12.63
CA PRO A 150 16.38 -1.75 -12.91
C PRO A 150 17.59 -1.28 -12.09
N VAL A 151 17.79 -1.80 -10.88
CA VAL A 151 18.95 -1.47 -10.04
C VAL A 151 20.24 -2.03 -10.66
N VAL A 152 20.25 -3.32 -11.02
CA VAL A 152 21.42 -4.00 -11.58
C VAL A 152 21.84 -3.39 -12.91
N TYR A 153 20.86 -3.03 -13.75
CA TYR A 153 21.13 -2.41 -15.04
C TYR A 153 21.27 -0.88 -14.99
N ALA A 154 21.23 -0.27 -13.79
CA ALA A 154 21.34 1.17 -13.57
C ALA A 154 20.34 1.99 -14.41
N TRP A 155 19.10 1.49 -14.52
CA TRP A 155 18.00 2.15 -15.25
C TRP A 155 17.24 3.16 -14.40
N ILE A 156 17.67 3.45 -13.18
CA ILE A 156 16.89 4.26 -12.24
C ILE A 156 17.34 5.72 -12.31
N ARG A 157 16.37 6.63 -12.46
CA ARG A 157 16.59 8.08 -12.39
C ARG A 157 15.46 8.75 -11.62
N TYR A 158 15.75 9.91 -11.03
CA TYR A 158 14.72 10.69 -10.38
C TYR A 158 13.70 11.23 -11.39
N ASP A 159 12.42 10.99 -11.15
CA ASP A 159 11.32 11.48 -11.97
C ASP A 159 10.49 12.50 -11.19
N PRO A 160 10.51 13.80 -11.59
CA PRO A 160 9.78 14.86 -10.90
C PRO A 160 8.26 14.65 -10.85
N ALA A 161 7.67 13.94 -11.80
CA ALA A 161 6.22 13.76 -11.86
C ALA A 161 5.76 12.57 -11.01
N GLU A 162 6.58 11.54 -10.83
CA GLU A 162 6.33 10.50 -9.81
C GLU A 162 6.77 10.92 -8.40
N MET A 163 7.48 12.05 -8.29
CA MET A 163 8.07 12.57 -7.04
C MET A 163 9.02 11.58 -6.38
N LEU A 164 9.51 10.60 -7.14
CA LEU A 164 10.33 9.47 -6.70
C LEU A 164 11.23 9.02 -7.86
N CYS A 165 12.23 8.19 -7.55
CA CYS A 165 13.03 7.52 -8.56
C CYS A 165 12.27 6.41 -9.31
N ALA A 166 12.23 6.54 -10.64
CA ALA A 166 11.55 5.66 -11.57
C ALA A 166 12.52 5.05 -12.59
N VAL A 167 12.02 4.09 -13.37
CA VAL A 167 12.78 3.45 -14.45
C VAL A 167 12.86 4.39 -15.65
N PHE A 168 14.05 4.53 -16.23
CA PHE A 168 14.37 5.43 -17.33
C PHE A 168 14.61 4.68 -18.65
N TRP A 169 14.12 5.22 -19.75
CA TRP A 169 13.70 4.44 -20.93
C TRP A 169 14.59 4.52 -22.19
N GLU A 170 15.84 4.98 -22.10
CA GLU A 170 16.48 5.56 -23.30
C GLU A 170 17.55 4.69 -24.00
N ASN A 171 17.93 3.53 -23.48
CA ASN A 171 19.17 2.87 -23.95
C ASN A 171 19.06 1.47 -24.59
N SER A 172 17.94 0.75 -24.51
CA SER A 172 17.79 -0.58 -25.16
C SER A 172 16.31 -0.99 -25.31
N TYR A 173 15.74 -0.68 -26.48
CA TYR A 173 14.30 -0.82 -26.74
C TYR A 173 13.76 -2.26 -26.55
N SER A 174 14.49 -3.29 -26.97
CA SER A 174 14.02 -4.68 -26.87
C SER A 174 13.96 -5.19 -25.43
N ASP A 175 15.04 -5.00 -24.68
CA ASP A 175 15.23 -5.64 -23.38
C ASP A 175 14.38 -4.94 -22.30
N MET A 176 14.27 -3.61 -22.39
CA MET A 176 13.37 -2.83 -21.52
C MET A 176 11.91 -3.18 -21.78
N LEU A 177 11.48 -3.31 -23.04
CA LEU A 177 10.09 -3.64 -23.37
C LEU A 177 9.70 -5.04 -22.87
N VAL A 178 10.58 -6.03 -23.04
CA VAL A 178 10.36 -7.39 -22.49
C VAL A 178 10.24 -7.33 -20.97
N TYR A 179 11.13 -6.59 -20.30
CA TYR A 179 11.08 -6.41 -18.85
C TYR A 179 9.74 -5.80 -18.39
N ILE A 180 9.30 -4.69 -19.01
CA ILE A 180 8.05 -4.00 -18.64
C ILE A 180 6.86 -4.95 -18.83
N LEU A 181 6.77 -5.63 -19.98
CA LEU A 181 5.68 -6.56 -20.25
C LEU A 181 5.64 -7.68 -19.23
N CYS A 182 6.79 -8.24 -18.86
CA CYS A 182 6.87 -9.26 -17.82
C CYS A 182 6.48 -8.72 -16.44
N ALA A 183 7.02 -7.57 -16.04
CA ALA A 183 6.75 -6.94 -14.75
C ALA A 183 5.27 -6.57 -14.60
N PHE A 184 4.70 -5.88 -15.59
CA PHE A 184 3.30 -5.51 -15.60
C PHE A 184 2.39 -6.75 -15.61
N SER A 185 2.70 -7.75 -16.44
CA SER A 185 1.88 -8.96 -16.54
C SER A 185 1.86 -9.75 -15.22
N VAL A 186 3.04 -9.98 -14.62
CA VAL A 186 3.19 -10.83 -13.43
C VAL A 186 2.80 -10.09 -12.15
N CYS A 187 3.27 -8.86 -11.97
CA CYS A 187 3.09 -8.12 -10.72
C CYS A 187 1.74 -7.41 -10.62
N ILE A 188 1.10 -7.07 -11.75
CA ILE A 188 -0.13 -6.26 -11.76
C ILE A 188 -1.29 -7.00 -12.43
N PHE A 189 -1.16 -7.35 -13.72
CA PHE A 189 -2.28 -7.88 -14.51
C PHE A 189 -2.84 -9.19 -13.95
N LEU A 190 -1.98 -10.19 -13.67
CA LEU A 190 -2.42 -11.47 -13.12
C LEU A 190 -3.11 -11.31 -11.74
N PRO A 191 -2.56 -10.58 -10.76
CA PRO A 191 -3.27 -10.28 -9.52
C PRO A 191 -4.59 -9.55 -9.72
N VAL A 192 -4.65 -8.52 -10.59
CA VAL A 192 -5.90 -7.80 -10.89
C VAL A 192 -6.96 -8.74 -11.46
N LEU A 193 -6.59 -9.62 -12.40
CA LEU A 193 -7.51 -10.62 -12.95
C LEU A 193 -8.03 -11.57 -11.88
N LEU A 194 -7.16 -12.04 -10.98
CA LEU A 194 -7.57 -12.89 -9.87
C LEU A 194 -8.54 -12.16 -8.93
N ILE A 195 -8.26 -10.91 -8.56
CA ILE A 195 -9.15 -10.10 -7.73
C ILE A 195 -10.50 -9.94 -8.41
N PHE A 196 -10.52 -9.51 -9.68
CA PHE A 196 -11.75 -9.30 -10.43
C PHE A 196 -12.60 -10.58 -10.53
N PHE A 197 -11.98 -11.69 -10.92
CA PHE A 197 -12.67 -12.97 -11.07
C PHE A 197 -13.20 -13.49 -9.73
N CYS A 198 -12.39 -13.45 -8.67
CA CYS A 198 -12.82 -13.90 -7.35
C CYS A 198 -13.95 -13.02 -6.79
N SER A 199 -13.83 -11.69 -6.91
CA SER A 199 -14.87 -10.76 -6.46
C SER A 199 -16.18 -10.94 -7.22
N LEU A 200 -16.13 -11.17 -8.54
CA LEU A 200 -17.31 -11.45 -9.35
C LEU A 200 -17.98 -12.76 -8.93
N LEU A 201 -17.20 -13.83 -8.79
CA LEU A 201 -17.73 -15.13 -8.34
C LEU A 201 -18.33 -15.03 -6.93
N SER A 202 -17.64 -14.40 -5.98
CA SER A 202 -18.18 -14.18 -4.63
C SER A 202 -19.51 -13.40 -4.66
N ALA A 203 -19.62 -12.35 -5.49
CA ALA A 203 -20.87 -11.60 -5.64
C ALA A 203 -22.02 -12.47 -6.20
N THR A 204 -21.73 -13.35 -7.16
CA THR A 204 -22.73 -14.28 -7.71
C THR A 204 -23.12 -15.40 -6.75
N SER A 205 -22.19 -15.90 -5.94
CA SER A 205 -22.45 -16.94 -4.92
C SER A 205 -23.22 -16.39 -3.72
N CYS A 206 -22.99 -15.14 -3.32
CA CYS A 206 -23.73 -14.49 -2.23
C CYS A 206 -25.23 -14.36 -2.50
N HIS A 207 -25.68 -14.33 -3.77
CA HIS A 207 -27.10 -14.33 -4.12
C HIS A 207 -27.79 -15.69 -3.79
N SER A 208 -27.02 -16.76 -3.54
CA SER A 208 -27.54 -18.10 -3.28
C SER A 208 -27.46 -18.55 -1.81
N SER A 209 -26.74 -17.85 -0.94
CA SER A 209 -26.51 -18.29 0.45
C SER A 209 -26.40 -17.10 1.39
N CYS A 210 -27.51 -16.38 1.54
CA CYS A 210 -27.73 -15.47 2.64
C CYS A 210 -28.09 -16.28 3.90
N ASN A 211 -27.09 -16.74 4.64
CA ASN A 211 -27.25 -17.13 6.04
C ASN A 211 -25.97 -16.79 6.83
N SER A 212 -26.10 -15.75 7.67
CA SER A 212 -25.65 -15.67 9.07
C SER A 212 -24.31 -16.31 9.43
N ASP A 213 -23.27 -15.46 9.50
CA ASP A 213 -22.17 -15.44 10.51
C ASP A 213 -21.02 -14.49 10.10
N ASP A 214 -21.04 -13.95 8.87
CA ASP A 214 -19.97 -13.11 8.31
C ASP A 214 -19.95 -11.64 8.81
N GLU A 215 -20.98 -11.13 9.51
CA GLU A 215 -21.00 -9.73 9.98
C GLU A 215 -20.09 -9.46 11.19
N ALA A 216 -19.64 -10.49 11.90
CA ALA A 216 -18.80 -10.34 13.10
C ALA A 216 -17.30 -10.58 12.85
N ASP A 217 -16.88 -10.91 11.62
CA ASP A 217 -15.47 -11.15 11.30
C ASP A 217 -14.86 -9.90 10.65
N LEU A 218 -13.64 -9.51 11.05
CA LEU A 218 -12.93 -8.37 10.46
C LEU A 218 -12.79 -8.51 8.94
N SER A 219 -12.87 -9.73 8.41
CA SER A 219 -12.88 -9.98 6.96
C SER A 219 -14.09 -9.41 6.21
N ALA A 220 -15.15 -8.96 6.90
CA ALA A 220 -16.29 -8.26 6.32
C ALA A 220 -15.88 -7.00 5.56
N VAL A 221 -14.80 -6.32 5.96
CA VAL A 221 -14.30 -5.10 5.30
C VAL A 221 -13.51 -5.35 4.02
N SER A 222 -13.24 -6.62 3.68
CA SER A 222 -12.43 -6.99 2.50
C SER A 222 -12.97 -6.44 1.16
N PRO A 223 -14.30 -6.36 0.89
CA PRO A 223 -14.80 -5.73 -0.33
C PRO A 223 -14.44 -4.25 -0.41
N LEU A 224 -14.49 -3.53 0.72
CA LEU A 224 -14.12 -2.12 0.77
C LEU A 224 -12.63 -1.92 0.49
N LEU A 225 -11.75 -2.80 1.01
CA LEU A 225 -10.32 -2.79 0.68
C LEU A 225 -10.09 -3.00 -0.81
N VAL A 226 -10.74 -4.01 -1.40
CA VAL A 226 -10.62 -4.31 -2.83
C VAL A 226 -11.09 -3.13 -3.67
N SER A 227 -12.23 -2.54 -3.33
CA SER A 227 -12.75 -1.37 -4.04
C SER A 227 -11.85 -0.15 -3.90
N SER A 228 -11.34 0.13 -2.69
CA SER A 228 -10.38 1.22 -2.43
C SER A 228 -9.12 1.04 -3.27
N TYR A 229 -8.51 -0.15 -3.22
CA TYR A 229 -7.30 -0.47 -3.97
C TYR A 229 -7.51 -0.28 -5.48
N MET A 230 -8.59 -0.84 -6.03
CA MET A 230 -8.88 -0.71 -7.46
C MET A 230 -9.05 0.75 -7.87
N LEU A 231 -9.76 1.56 -7.08
CA LEU A 231 -9.92 2.99 -7.36
C LEU A 231 -8.59 3.75 -7.30
N CYS A 232 -7.80 3.52 -6.25
CA CYS A 232 -6.52 4.19 -6.05
C CYS A 232 -5.45 3.81 -7.08
N TYR A 233 -5.41 2.55 -7.52
CA TYR A 233 -4.44 2.08 -8.52
C TYR A 233 -4.92 2.22 -9.96
N THR A 234 -6.18 2.59 -10.21
CA THR A 234 -6.68 2.81 -11.58
C THR A 234 -5.81 3.78 -12.39
N PRO A 235 -5.42 4.97 -11.88
CA PRO A 235 -4.59 5.90 -12.65
C PRO A 235 -3.23 5.29 -13.01
N PHE A 236 -2.64 4.52 -12.08
CA PHE A 236 -1.37 3.82 -12.32
C PHE A 236 -1.51 2.80 -13.45
N VAL A 237 -2.53 1.93 -13.42
CA VAL A 237 -2.77 0.96 -14.49
C VAL A 237 -3.01 1.66 -15.84
N VAL A 238 -3.76 2.76 -15.85
CA VAL A 238 -3.98 3.56 -17.08
C VAL A 238 -2.66 4.15 -17.59
N SER A 239 -1.79 4.65 -16.72
CA SER A 239 -0.49 5.21 -17.11
C SER A 239 0.42 4.17 -17.77
N GLU A 240 0.47 2.96 -17.21
CA GLU A 240 1.24 1.84 -17.77
C GLU A 240 0.65 1.33 -19.09
N LEU A 241 -0.68 1.28 -19.22
CA LEU A 241 -1.33 0.91 -20.48
C LEU A 241 -1.06 1.94 -21.59
N ILE A 242 -0.99 3.24 -21.25
CA ILE A 242 -0.60 4.28 -22.20
C ILE A 242 0.84 4.08 -22.64
N LEU A 243 1.76 3.84 -21.70
CA LEU A 243 3.17 3.56 -22.00
C LEU A 243 3.31 2.36 -22.96
N LEU A 244 2.61 1.26 -22.67
CA LEU A 244 2.61 0.05 -23.50
C LEU A 244 1.92 0.23 -24.87
N GLY A 245 0.94 1.13 -24.95
CA GLY A 245 0.22 1.42 -26.20
C GLY A 245 0.97 2.35 -27.15
N ARG A 246 1.98 3.07 -26.67
CA ARG A 246 2.81 4.01 -27.44
C ARG A 246 3.97 3.26 -28.10
N MET A 247 4.05 3.31 -29.43
CA MET A 247 5.11 2.65 -30.21
C MET A 247 6.51 3.17 -29.86
N ASP A 248 6.59 4.42 -29.44
CA ASP A 248 7.78 5.13 -28.99
C ASP A 248 8.10 4.93 -27.50
N LEU A 249 7.29 4.15 -26.75
CA LEU A 249 7.41 3.99 -25.29
C LEU A 249 7.49 5.34 -24.54
N SER A 250 6.82 6.37 -25.08
CA SER A 250 6.76 7.65 -24.39
C SER A 250 5.99 7.50 -23.07
N PRO A 251 6.53 8.07 -21.97
CA PRO A 251 5.84 8.02 -20.69
C PRO A 251 4.47 8.70 -20.78
N ALA A 252 3.55 8.25 -19.93
CA ALA A 252 2.26 8.89 -19.79
C ALA A 252 2.41 10.37 -19.37
N PRO A 253 1.40 11.23 -19.62
CA PRO A 253 1.45 12.65 -19.25
C PRO A 253 1.78 12.85 -17.76
N ASP A 254 2.59 13.86 -17.46
CA ASP A 254 3.10 14.13 -16.11
C ASP A 254 2.00 14.20 -15.05
N TRP A 255 0.90 14.92 -15.33
CA TRP A 255 -0.23 15.04 -14.42
C TRP A 255 -0.85 13.68 -14.05
N LEU A 256 -0.86 12.72 -14.99
CA LEU A 256 -1.43 11.39 -14.76
C LEU A 256 -0.48 10.54 -13.92
N ARG A 257 0.84 10.67 -14.12
CA ARG A 257 1.85 9.98 -13.32
C ARG A 257 1.92 10.53 -11.89
N THR A 258 1.77 11.84 -11.73
CA THR A 258 1.60 12.48 -10.41
C THR A 258 0.32 12.00 -9.74
N LEU A 259 -0.82 12.02 -10.44
CA LEU A 259 -2.08 11.51 -9.91
C LEU A 259 -1.97 10.03 -9.50
N SER A 260 -1.30 9.22 -10.31
CA SER A 260 -1.05 7.80 -10.01
C SER A 260 -0.27 7.62 -8.71
N SER A 261 0.79 8.42 -8.53
CA SER A 261 1.62 8.36 -7.33
C SER A 261 0.82 8.76 -6.08
N VAL A 262 0.14 9.92 -6.12
CA VAL A 262 -0.70 10.40 -5.01
C VAL A 262 -1.81 9.39 -4.68
N MET A 263 -2.54 8.89 -5.67
CA MET A 263 -3.64 7.95 -5.42
C MET A 263 -3.13 6.61 -4.88
N SER A 264 -1.95 6.14 -5.30
CA SER A 264 -1.34 4.93 -4.73
C SER A 264 -0.90 5.10 -3.27
N TYR A 265 -0.45 6.30 -2.89
CA TYR A 265 -0.08 6.64 -1.52
C TYR A 265 -1.31 6.82 -0.62
N LEU A 266 -2.38 7.38 -1.16
CA LEU A 266 -3.67 7.47 -0.50
C LEU A 266 -4.20 6.09 -0.11
N ASP A 267 -4.05 5.06 -0.94
CA ASP A 267 -4.49 3.68 -0.62
C ASP A 267 -3.92 3.18 0.73
N CYS A 268 -2.62 3.41 0.94
CA CYS A 268 -1.93 3.04 2.18
C CYS A 268 -2.54 3.73 3.42
N SER A 269 -3.13 4.91 3.22
CA SER A 269 -3.79 5.71 4.28
C SER A 269 -5.25 5.32 4.49
N LEU A 270 -5.94 4.83 3.46
CA LEU A 270 -7.35 4.44 3.53
C LEU A 270 -7.54 3.10 4.24
N ASN A 271 -6.59 2.16 4.12
CA ASN A 271 -6.73 0.81 4.70
C ASN A 271 -7.00 0.82 6.22
N PRO A 272 -6.25 1.58 7.06
CA PRO A 272 -6.58 1.72 8.48
C PRO A 272 -7.97 2.32 8.77
N LEU A 273 -8.42 3.27 7.95
CA LEU A 273 -9.76 3.88 8.08
C LEU A 273 -10.86 2.87 7.78
N ILE A 274 -10.63 2.01 6.77
CA ILE A 274 -11.52 0.92 6.42
C ILE A 274 -11.60 -0.08 7.57
N TYR A 275 -10.48 -0.44 8.22
CA TYR A 275 -10.52 -1.32 9.39
C TYR A 275 -11.28 -0.71 10.57
N TYR A 276 -11.17 0.61 10.78
CA TYR A 276 -11.87 1.33 11.84
C TYR A 276 -13.39 1.44 11.62
N SER A 277 -13.87 1.18 10.38
CA SER A 277 -15.30 1.05 10.12
C SER A 277 -15.90 -0.18 10.83
N HIS A 278 -15.11 -1.24 11.04
CA HIS A 278 -15.52 -2.45 11.75
C HIS A 278 -15.65 -2.19 13.25
N GLN A 279 -16.79 -2.55 13.83
CA GLN A 279 -17.11 -2.24 15.23
C GLN A 279 -16.10 -2.85 16.21
N ASP A 280 -15.82 -4.15 16.11
CA ASP A 280 -14.94 -4.83 17.08
C ASP A 280 -13.50 -4.30 17.03
N PHE A 281 -13.03 -3.95 15.82
CA PHE A 281 -11.68 -3.41 15.65
C PHE A 281 -11.60 -2.00 16.25
N ARG A 282 -12.64 -1.18 16.05
CA ARG A 282 -12.76 0.13 16.66
C ARG A 282 -12.80 0.06 18.18
N GLU A 283 -13.60 -0.85 18.75
CA GLU A 283 -13.69 -1.03 20.20
C GLU A 283 -12.34 -1.50 20.78
N ALA A 284 -11.68 -2.46 20.14
CA ALA A 284 -10.35 -2.91 20.54
C ALA A 284 -9.30 -1.78 20.49
N GLY A 285 -9.32 -0.96 19.43
CA GLY A 285 -8.44 0.19 19.28
C GLY A 285 -8.68 1.27 20.34
N LEU A 286 -9.93 1.61 20.61
CA LEU A 286 -10.30 2.58 21.64
C LEU A 286 -9.93 2.06 23.05
N ALA A 287 -10.17 0.79 23.34
CA ALA A 287 -9.77 0.17 24.60
C ALA A 287 -8.26 0.25 24.81
N LEU A 288 -7.46 0.02 23.76
CA LEU A 288 -6.01 0.11 23.82
C LEU A 288 -5.52 1.55 24.11
N LEU A 289 -6.12 2.55 23.46
CA LEU A 289 -5.78 3.96 23.68
C LEU A 289 -6.21 4.46 25.07
N TRP A 290 -7.32 3.92 25.60
CA TRP A 290 -7.87 4.32 26.89
C TRP A 290 -7.20 3.62 28.09
N THR A 291 -6.80 2.36 27.94
CA THR A 291 -6.13 1.60 29.02
C THR A 291 -4.73 2.12 29.33
N ASN A 292 -4.04 2.72 28.35
CA ASN A 292 -2.79 3.46 28.56
C ASN A 292 -2.96 4.78 29.35
N ARG A 293 -4.20 5.21 29.66
CA ARG A 293 -4.49 6.43 30.43
C ARG A 293 -4.85 6.20 31.91
N LYS A 294 -4.75 4.98 32.47
CA LYS A 294 -4.98 4.79 33.91
C LYS A 294 -3.72 5.15 34.73
N PRO A 295 -3.75 6.19 35.60
CA PRO A 295 -2.75 6.33 36.64
C PRO A 295 -2.89 5.18 37.65
N SER A 296 -1.76 4.60 38.02
CA SER A 296 -1.61 3.68 39.15
C SER A 296 -2.14 4.33 40.43
N SER A 297 -3.18 3.78 41.03
CA SER A 297 -3.52 3.96 42.44
C SER A 297 -4.37 2.76 42.86
N GLU A 298 -3.72 1.77 43.46
CA GLU A 298 -4.39 0.75 44.25
C GLU A 298 -5.16 1.42 45.40
N PRO A 299 -6.42 1.05 45.69
CA PRO A 299 -6.98 1.31 47.00
C PRO A 299 -6.35 0.33 47.98
N VAL A 300 -5.45 0.83 48.83
CA VAL A 300 -5.01 0.11 50.04
C VAL A 300 -6.25 -0.11 50.91
N LEU A 301 -6.79 -1.31 50.87
CA LEU A 301 -7.89 -1.77 51.72
C LEU A 301 -7.34 -2.00 53.13
N THR A 302 -7.36 -0.97 53.97
CA THR A 302 -7.12 -1.14 55.41
C THR A 302 -8.34 -1.83 56.04
N SER A 303 -8.24 -3.13 56.25
CA SER A 303 -9.16 -3.90 57.07
C SER A 303 -9.04 -3.45 58.53
N ILE A 304 -9.99 -2.63 59.00
CA ILE A 304 -10.20 -2.38 60.44
C ILE A 304 -11.21 -3.42 60.93
N THR A 305 -10.71 -4.49 61.54
CA THR A 305 -11.50 -5.34 62.45
C THR A 305 -11.79 -4.55 63.72
N LYS A 306 -13.06 -4.20 63.95
CA LYS A 306 -13.54 -3.80 65.28
C LYS A 306 -13.97 -5.08 66.02
N HIS A 307 -13.30 -5.33 67.14
CA HIS A 307 -13.66 -6.33 68.13
C HIS A 307 -14.90 -5.85 68.91
N ASP A 308 -15.92 -6.69 69.02
CA ASP A 308 -17.02 -6.50 69.96
C ASP A 308 -16.55 -6.83 71.40
N MET A 309 -16.89 -5.93 72.34
CA MET A 309 -17.02 -6.19 73.78
C MET A 309 -18.30 -5.49 74.26
#